data_AF-A0A3B9FMK0-F1
#
_entry.id   AF-A0A3B9FMK0-F1
#
_cell.length_a   1.000
_cell.length_b   1.000
_cell.length_c   1.000
_cell.angle_alpha   90.00
_cell.angle_beta   90.00
_cell.angle_gamma   90.00
#
_symmetry.space_group_name_H-M   'P 1'
#
loop_
_entity.id
_entity.type
_entity.pdbx_description
1 polymer ?
#
loop_
_entity_poly.entity_id
_entity_poly.type
_entity_poly.pdbx_seq_one_letter_code
_entity_poly.pdbx_strand_id
1 'polypeptide(L)'
;MNLVFSRSVILLGSALLALPPSYSSQQTSPVSFRAEIHQYLEKNPRDPFSLIKDEIETKGFPGSGSGPLDYLKALLEKLEVSIHSQQLVFSTTSLQLSMISPRNPRAIYFNEDVYLGYVPGGQIEVIGIDPGLGSIPYIFSPPSNLGRAALPKVIRSRRCMNCHAADDLGGFPALLLSSVIPGPGGGSIDAFRKSQTGHSVPYELRFGGWHLTGSNVFASTWANSTGLMHPKGISKVPVPPGTRFKWDKYLVPRSEVVPSLVLEHQVGFVNRCIGASYRAREIRADPKLKEEEKLAHMAKESKDIVEYTLFADEAR
;
A
#
# COMPACT_ATOMS: atom_id res chain seq x y z
N MET A 1 -4.34 70.48 -37.27
CA MET A 1 -4.00 70.70 -35.85
C MET A 1 -3.79 69.32 -35.23
N ASN A 2 -2.53 68.98 -34.92
CA ASN A 2 -1.99 67.82 -34.17
C ASN A 2 -2.28 66.39 -34.73
N LEU A 3 -1.29 65.67 -35.30
CA LEU A 3 -0.29 64.78 -34.64
C LEU A 3 -0.98 63.50 -34.08
N VAL A 4 -0.65 62.22 -34.32
CA VAL A 4 0.49 61.45 -34.86
C VAL A 4 0.05 59.96 -35.04
N PHE A 5 0.92 59.13 -35.66
CA PHE A 5 1.16 57.68 -35.43
C PHE A 5 0.16 56.67 -36.03
N SER A 6 0.54 55.47 -36.49
CA SER A 6 1.83 54.78 -36.65
C SER A 6 1.62 53.59 -37.59
N ARG A 7 2.70 53.12 -38.20
CA ARG A 7 2.78 51.91 -39.03
C ARG A 7 2.43 50.65 -38.23
N SER A 8 1.59 49.80 -38.81
CA SER A 8 1.31 48.44 -38.37
C SER A 8 2.60 47.60 -38.37
N VAL A 9 3.00 47.12 -37.20
CA VAL A 9 3.98 46.04 -37.04
C VAL A 9 3.20 44.81 -36.60
N ILE A 10 3.19 43.78 -37.45
CA ILE A 10 2.68 42.46 -37.10
C ILE A 10 3.74 41.78 -36.24
N LEU A 11 3.50 41.67 -34.94
CA LEU A 11 4.27 40.84 -34.02
C LEU A 11 3.61 39.46 -33.96
N LEU A 12 4.20 38.49 -34.67
CA LEU A 12 3.97 37.07 -34.47
C LEU A 12 4.60 36.69 -33.12
N GLY A 13 3.80 36.68 -32.06
CA GLY A 13 4.18 36.12 -30.76
C GLY A 13 4.16 34.60 -30.82
N SER A 14 5.33 33.99 -31.00
CA SER A 14 5.53 32.56 -30.75
C SER A 14 5.46 32.31 -29.24
N ALA A 15 4.28 31.92 -28.74
CA ALA A 15 4.15 31.37 -27.40
C ALA A 15 4.80 29.99 -27.36
N LEU A 16 6.09 29.94 -27.01
CA LEU A 16 6.75 28.73 -26.55
C LEU A 16 6.07 28.30 -25.24
N LEU A 17 5.07 27.42 -25.37
CA LEU A 17 4.59 26.60 -24.27
C LEU A 17 5.77 25.75 -23.79
N ALA A 18 6.43 26.18 -22.73
CA ALA A 18 7.35 25.35 -21.97
C ALA A 18 6.53 24.21 -21.37
N LEU A 19 6.53 23.07 -22.06
CA LEU A 19 6.06 21.81 -21.49
C LEU A 19 6.91 21.55 -20.24
N PRO A 20 6.31 21.23 -19.08
CA PRO A 20 7.09 20.80 -17.93
C PRO A 20 7.93 19.59 -18.35
N PRO A 21 9.15 19.43 -17.82
CA PRO A 21 9.98 18.27 -18.13
C PRO A 21 9.19 17.02 -17.76
N SER A 22 8.75 16.29 -18.77
CA SER A 22 8.35 14.90 -18.61
C SER A 22 9.57 14.19 -18.04
N TYR A 23 9.59 13.92 -16.74
CA TYR A 23 10.48 12.92 -16.16
C TYR A 23 10.13 11.61 -16.84
N SER A 24 10.80 11.35 -17.96
CA SER A 24 10.86 10.03 -18.56
C SER A 24 11.60 9.17 -17.56
N SER A 25 10.86 8.52 -16.66
CA SER A 25 11.39 7.38 -15.92
C SER A 25 11.83 6.38 -16.99
N GLN A 26 13.12 6.36 -17.31
CA GLN A 26 13.70 5.32 -18.13
C GLN A 26 13.37 4.01 -17.41
N GLN A 27 12.37 3.32 -17.94
CA GLN A 27 11.70 2.22 -17.29
C GLN A 27 12.72 1.08 -17.27
N THR A 28 13.42 0.93 -16.14
CA THR A 28 14.24 -0.25 -15.87
C THR A 28 13.31 -1.46 -16.03
N SER A 29 13.74 -2.46 -16.82
CA SER A 29 12.98 -3.70 -16.95
C SER A 29 12.56 -4.21 -15.57
N PRO A 30 11.32 -4.71 -15.41
CA PRO A 30 10.87 -5.22 -14.13
C PRO A 30 11.79 -6.35 -13.67
N VAL A 31 12.15 -6.32 -12.38
CA VAL A 31 12.92 -7.39 -11.75
C VAL A 31 12.00 -8.60 -11.62
N SER A 32 12.52 -9.81 -11.74
CA SER A 32 11.76 -11.00 -11.34
C SER A 32 12.20 -11.43 -9.96
N PHE A 33 11.36 -11.28 -8.94
CA PHE A 33 11.71 -11.76 -7.59
C PHE A 33 12.00 -13.27 -7.51
N ARG A 34 11.56 -14.03 -8.53
CA ARG A 34 11.79 -15.47 -8.66
C ARG A 34 13.14 -15.81 -9.31
N ALA A 35 13.89 -14.83 -9.79
CA ALA A 35 15.22 -15.07 -10.33
C ALA A 35 16.12 -15.69 -9.25
N GLU A 36 16.93 -16.67 -9.66
CA GLU A 36 17.76 -17.48 -8.75
C GLU A 36 18.68 -16.61 -7.87
N ILE A 37 19.18 -15.49 -8.41
CA ILE A 37 20.04 -14.54 -7.70
C ILE A 37 19.38 -13.93 -6.45
N HIS A 38 18.05 -13.93 -6.35
CA HIS A 38 17.33 -13.38 -5.19
C HIS A 38 17.01 -14.41 -4.12
N GLN A 39 16.95 -15.69 -4.48
CA GLN A 39 16.69 -16.80 -3.56
C GLN A 39 15.44 -16.59 -2.68
N TYR A 40 14.43 -15.89 -3.20
CA TYR A 40 13.27 -15.45 -2.42
C TYR A 40 12.45 -16.62 -1.88
N LEU A 41 12.35 -17.70 -2.64
CA LEU A 41 11.57 -18.88 -2.27
C LEU A 41 12.39 -19.88 -1.45
N GLU A 42 13.72 -19.80 -1.53
CA GLU A 42 14.67 -20.76 -1.00
C GLU A 42 15.15 -20.37 0.40
N LYS A 43 15.34 -19.07 0.66
CA LYS A 43 15.80 -18.59 1.97
C LYS A 43 14.68 -18.55 3.00
N ASN A 44 15.04 -18.88 4.24
CA ASN A 44 14.19 -18.68 5.41
C ASN A 44 14.09 -17.18 5.72
N PRO A 45 12.86 -16.63 5.81
CA PRO A 45 12.65 -15.25 6.23
C PRO A 45 13.13 -14.99 7.67
N ARG A 46 13.50 -13.74 7.91
CA ARG A 46 13.89 -13.17 9.21
C ARG A 46 13.15 -11.85 9.48
N ASP A 47 12.00 -11.65 8.83
CA ASP A 47 11.10 -10.54 9.16
C ASP A 47 10.52 -10.70 10.58
N PRO A 48 10.03 -9.63 11.22
CA PRO A 48 9.57 -9.70 12.60
C PRO A 48 8.48 -10.77 12.86
N PHE A 49 7.62 -11.03 11.87
CA PHE A 49 6.55 -12.02 12.03
C PHE A 49 7.08 -13.45 11.92
N SER A 50 8.08 -13.70 11.07
CA SER A 50 8.72 -15.02 10.98
C SER A 50 9.36 -15.45 12.31
N LEU A 51 9.84 -14.49 13.11
CA LEU A 51 10.48 -14.75 14.41
C LEU A 51 9.49 -15.24 15.49
N ILE A 52 8.20 -14.94 15.35
CA ILE A 52 7.15 -15.37 16.29
C ILE A 52 6.25 -16.48 15.73
N LYS A 53 6.43 -16.87 14.47
CA LYS A 53 5.58 -17.83 13.76
C LYS A 53 5.49 -19.18 14.50
N ASP A 54 6.61 -19.74 14.93
CA ASP A 54 6.64 -21.04 15.59
C ASP A 54 5.91 -21.01 16.94
N GLU A 55 5.98 -19.89 17.65
CA GLU A 55 5.21 -19.68 18.88
C GLU A 55 3.70 -19.65 18.61
N ILE A 56 3.26 -18.99 17.53
CA ILE A 56 1.85 -18.98 17.10
C ILE A 56 1.38 -20.39 16.76
N GLU A 57 2.16 -21.17 16.00
CA GLU A 57 1.73 -22.49 15.51
C GLU A 57 1.80 -23.60 16.58
N THR A 58 2.68 -23.48 17.58
CA THR A 58 2.88 -24.53 18.60
C THR A 58 2.15 -24.22 19.91
N LYS A 59 2.03 -22.95 20.28
CA LYS A 59 1.41 -22.52 21.54
C LYS A 59 0.09 -21.76 21.33
N GLY A 60 -0.22 -21.33 20.11
CA GLY A 60 -1.42 -20.53 19.79
C GLY A 60 -1.38 -19.09 20.34
N PHE A 61 -0.25 -18.68 20.92
CA PHE A 61 -0.06 -17.61 21.91
C PHE A 61 -0.21 -16.16 21.38
N PRO A 62 -0.48 -15.12 22.24
CA PRO A 62 -0.92 -15.13 23.66
C PRO A 62 -2.26 -14.45 24.04
N GLY A 63 -2.81 -14.80 25.22
CA GLY A 63 -4.04 -14.27 25.87
C GLY A 63 -4.03 -12.79 26.31
N SER A 64 -5.02 -12.22 27.01
CA SER A 64 -6.18 -12.72 27.76
C SER A 64 -7.49 -12.34 27.07
N GLY A 65 -8.27 -13.35 26.67
CA GLY A 65 -9.62 -13.13 26.16
C GLY A 65 -10.03 -14.20 25.15
N SER A 66 -11.32 -14.54 25.16
CA SER A 66 -11.91 -15.58 24.30
C SER A 66 -12.26 -15.07 22.90
N GLY A 67 -12.09 -13.76 22.65
CA GLY A 67 -12.57 -13.09 21.44
C GLY A 67 -11.50 -12.86 20.36
N PRO A 68 -11.91 -12.70 19.08
CA PRO A 68 -11.01 -12.31 18.00
C PRO A 68 -10.23 -11.01 18.25
N LEU A 69 -10.81 -10.03 18.96
CA LEU A 69 -10.17 -8.74 19.23
C LEU A 69 -9.10 -8.82 20.31
N ASP A 70 -9.30 -9.65 21.34
CA ASP A 70 -8.28 -9.86 22.38
C ASP A 70 -7.04 -10.52 21.77
N TYR A 71 -7.26 -11.52 20.91
CA TYR A 71 -6.20 -12.15 20.14
C TYR A 71 -5.46 -11.15 19.23
N LEU A 72 -6.22 -10.34 18.49
CA LEU A 72 -5.64 -9.30 17.63
C LEU A 72 -4.81 -8.29 18.42
N LYS A 73 -5.31 -7.83 19.58
CA LYS A 73 -4.60 -6.87 20.44
C LYS A 73 -3.29 -7.46 20.96
N ALA A 74 -3.30 -8.69 21.46
CA ALA A 74 -2.10 -9.36 21.95
C ALA A 74 -1.07 -9.61 20.84
N LEU A 75 -1.53 -9.95 19.63
CA LEU A 75 -0.67 -10.11 18.46
C LEU A 75 -0.01 -8.78 18.06
N LEU A 76 -0.77 -7.69 18.03
CA LEU A 76 -0.25 -6.35 17.74
C LEU A 76 0.76 -5.90 18.80
N GLU A 77 0.49 -6.15 20.09
CA GLU A 77 1.42 -5.84 21.18
C GLU A 77 2.74 -6.61 21.03
N LYS A 78 2.67 -7.91 20.71
CA LYS A 78 3.85 -8.75 20.47
C LYS A 78 4.69 -8.28 19.28
N LEU A 79 4.05 -7.73 18.25
CA LEU A 79 4.68 -7.20 17.04
C LEU A 79 5.03 -5.71 17.14
N GLU A 80 4.79 -5.09 18.31
CA GLU A 80 5.02 -3.65 18.53
C GLU A 80 4.26 -2.77 17.53
N VAL A 81 3.07 -3.20 17.13
CA VAL A 81 2.18 -2.45 16.24
C VAL A 81 1.14 -1.70 17.07
N SER A 82 1.12 -0.37 16.96
CA SER A 82 0.14 0.44 17.66
C SER A 82 -1.27 0.20 17.12
N ILE A 83 -2.25 -0.02 18.01
CA ILE A 83 -3.68 -0.09 17.64
C ILE A 83 -4.19 1.24 17.03
N HIS A 84 -3.46 2.34 17.20
CA HIS A 84 -3.81 3.65 16.67
C HIS A 84 -3.39 3.85 15.22
N SER A 85 -2.61 2.92 14.65
CA SER A 85 -2.36 2.85 13.21
C SER A 85 -3.58 2.39 12.40
N GLN A 86 -4.67 1.99 13.07
CA GLN A 86 -5.85 1.41 12.43
C GLN A 86 -6.35 2.25 11.25
N GLN A 87 -6.45 1.60 10.10
CA GLN A 87 -7.11 2.10 8.90
C GLN A 87 -8.20 1.13 8.48
N LEU A 88 -9.36 1.63 8.06
CA LEU A 88 -10.48 0.80 7.62
C LEU A 88 -10.67 0.89 6.10
N VAL A 89 -10.62 -0.27 5.44
CA VAL A 89 -10.76 -0.45 3.99
C VAL A 89 -12.02 -1.25 3.71
N PHE A 90 -12.92 -0.71 2.89
CA PHE A 90 -14.15 -1.40 2.51
C PHE A 90 -14.20 -1.80 1.03
N SER A 91 -13.18 -1.45 0.24
CA SER A 91 -13.00 -1.98 -1.11
C SER A 91 -12.45 -3.41 -1.11
N THR A 92 -12.89 -4.22 -2.07
CA THR A 92 -12.48 -5.64 -2.20
C THR A 92 -11.13 -5.80 -2.90
N THR A 93 -10.09 -5.15 -2.40
CA THR A 93 -8.72 -5.13 -2.96
C THR A 93 -7.78 -6.05 -2.16
N SER A 94 -8.26 -7.23 -1.78
CA SER A 94 -7.59 -8.20 -0.89
C SER A 94 -7.90 -9.63 -1.32
N LEU A 95 -7.10 -10.59 -0.86
CA LEU A 95 -7.33 -12.02 -1.04
C LEU A 95 -8.68 -12.49 -0.45
N GLN A 96 -9.22 -11.76 0.52
CA GLN A 96 -10.49 -12.04 1.20
C GLN A 96 -11.68 -11.23 0.64
N LEU A 97 -11.71 -11.01 -0.68
CA LEU A 97 -12.70 -10.17 -1.38
C LEU A 97 -14.17 -10.45 -1.03
N SER A 98 -14.55 -11.70 -0.75
CA SER A 98 -15.94 -12.05 -0.39
C SER A 98 -16.36 -11.62 1.01
N MET A 99 -15.41 -11.26 1.87
CA MET A 99 -15.65 -10.89 3.27
C MET A 99 -15.57 -9.38 3.52
N ILE A 100 -15.13 -8.61 2.53
CA ILE A 100 -14.90 -7.16 2.66
C ILE A 100 -15.99 -6.41 1.93
N SER A 101 -16.60 -5.44 2.60
CA SER A 101 -17.63 -4.57 2.01
C SER A 101 -17.81 -3.33 2.87
N PRO A 102 -18.61 -2.33 2.45
CA PRO A 102 -19.04 -1.25 3.33
C PRO A 102 -19.64 -1.72 4.66
N ARG A 103 -20.22 -2.93 4.72
CA ARG A 103 -20.83 -3.51 5.93
C ARG A 103 -19.86 -4.32 6.79
N ASN A 104 -18.71 -4.68 6.24
CA ASN A 104 -17.66 -5.43 6.94
C ASN A 104 -16.27 -4.96 6.46
N PRO A 105 -15.83 -3.73 6.78
CA PRO A 105 -14.50 -3.25 6.42
C PRO A 105 -13.38 -4.14 6.98
N ARG A 106 -12.28 -4.26 6.24
CA ARG A 106 -11.00 -4.79 6.74
C ARG A 106 -10.26 -3.69 7.50
N ALA A 107 -9.74 -4.01 8.68
CA ALA A 107 -8.79 -3.16 9.39
C ALA A 107 -7.36 -3.46 8.93
N ILE A 108 -6.55 -2.43 8.79
CA ILE A 108 -5.10 -2.52 8.56
C ILE A 108 -4.43 -1.82 9.74
N TYR A 109 -3.43 -2.47 10.32
CA TYR A 109 -2.54 -1.93 11.33
C TYR A 109 -1.12 -2.04 10.80
N PHE A 110 -0.25 -1.10 11.17
CA PHE A 110 1.12 -1.13 10.70
C PHE A 110 2.08 -0.44 11.67
N ASN A 111 3.33 -0.89 11.63
CA ASN A 111 4.51 -0.16 12.08
C ASN A 111 5.53 -0.18 10.93
N GLU A 112 6.79 0.16 11.20
CA GLU A 112 7.88 0.29 10.22
C GLU A 112 8.08 -0.99 9.39
N ASP A 113 7.98 -2.16 10.03
CA ASP A 113 8.40 -3.45 9.47
C ASP A 113 7.26 -4.48 9.32
N VAL A 114 6.05 -4.19 9.82
CA VAL A 114 4.92 -5.11 9.82
C VAL A 114 3.62 -4.41 9.41
N TYR A 115 2.88 -5.06 8.51
CA TYR A 115 1.55 -4.63 8.05
C TYR A 115 0.56 -5.76 8.27
N LEU A 116 -0.44 -5.56 9.12
CA LEU A 116 -1.39 -6.57 9.53
C LEU A 116 -2.81 -6.20 9.10
N GLY A 117 -3.44 -7.05 8.30
CA GLY A 117 -4.84 -6.99 7.91
C GLY A 117 -5.71 -7.89 8.79
N TYR A 118 -6.81 -7.34 9.31
CA TYR A 118 -7.84 -8.06 10.06
C TYR A 118 -9.20 -7.88 9.41
N VAL A 119 -9.87 -8.98 9.07
CA VAL A 119 -11.27 -8.96 8.60
C VAL A 119 -12.15 -9.58 9.69
N PRO A 120 -13.19 -8.88 10.19
CA PRO A 120 -14.09 -9.46 11.17
C PRO A 120 -14.74 -10.75 10.63
N GLY A 121 -14.59 -11.85 11.36
CA GLY A 121 -15.03 -13.19 10.96
C GLY A 121 -14.18 -13.85 9.85
N GLY A 122 -13.09 -13.23 9.43
CA GLY A 122 -12.17 -13.73 8.41
C GLY A 122 -10.80 -14.13 8.96
N GLN A 123 -9.82 -14.16 8.08
CA GLN A 123 -8.42 -14.47 8.37
C GLN A 123 -7.62 -13.21 8.68
N ILE A 124 -6.50 -13.41 9.38
CA ILE A 124 -5.46 -12.41 9.56
C ILE A 124 -4.47 -12.54 8.42
N GLU A 125 -4.19 -11.42 7.76
CA GLU A 125 -3.15 -11.26 6.74
C GLU A 125 -1.99 -10.49 7.39
N VAL A 126 -0.75 -10.93 7.18
CA VAL A 126 0.44 -10.21 7.69
C VAL A 126 1.45 -10.08 6.56
N ILE A 127 2.09 -8.92 6.45
CA ILE A 127 3.28 -8.74 5.63
C ILE A 127 4.38 -8.25 6.57
N GLY A 128 5.42 -9.06 6.76
CA GLY A 128 6.66 -8.63 7.40
C GLY A 128 7.66 -8.15 6.35
N ILE A 129 8.49 -7.17 6.69
CA ILE A 129 9.58 -6.70 5.83
C ILE A 129 10.88 -7.41 6.22
N ASP A 130 11.38 -8.28 5.35
CA ASP A 130 12.68 -8.92 5.51
C ASP A 130 13.78 -8.05 4.89
N PRO A 131 14.90 -7.80 5.59
CA PRO A 131 15.96 -6.91 5.09
C PRO A 131 16.69 -7.45 3.84
N GLY A 132 16.65 -8.76 3.58
CA GLY A 132 17.25 -9.37 2.39
C GLY A 132 16.26 -9.69 1.29
N LEU A 133 15.08 -10.17 1.66
CA LEU A 133 14.06 -10.73 0.77
C LEU A 133 12.94 -9.73 0.41
N GLY A 134 12.73 -8.65 1.17
CA GLY A 134 11.63 -7.73 0.98
C GLY A 134 10.34 -8.19 1.67
N SER A 135 9.18 -7.87 1.10
CA SER A 135 7.89 -8.18 1.74
C SER A 135 7.63 -9.69 1.81
N ILE A 136 7.24 -10.21 2.97
CA ILE A 136 6.93 -11.63 3.20
C ILE A 136 5.47 -11.78 3.64
N PRO A 137 4.57 -12.25 2.75
CA PRO A 137 3.15 -12.35 3.07
C PRO A 137 2.78 -13.67 3.75
N TYR A 138 2.03 -13.55 4.84
CA TYR A 138 1.46 -14.62 5.64
C TYR A 138 -0.06 -14.49 5.73
N ILE A 139 -0.74 -15.62 5.88
CA ILE A 139 -2.18 -15.65 6.17
C ILE A 139 -2.52 -16.82 7.10
N PHE A 140 -3.42 -16.59 8.06
CA PHE A 140 -3.90 -17.62 8.97
C PHE A 140 -5.24 -17.25 9.59
N SER A 141 -5.97 -18.26 10.08
CA SER A 141 -7.19 -18.03 10.84
C SER A 141 -6.85 -17.85 12.33
N PRO A 142 -7.40 -16.84 13.02
CA PRO A 142 -7.22 -16.70 14.46
C PRO A 142 -7.88 -17.87 15.21
N PRO A 143 -7.43 -18.22 16.44
CA PRO A 143 -7.94 -19.36 17.20
C PRO A 143 -9.47 -19.36 17.39
N SER A 144 -10.07 -18.18 17.57
CA SER A 144 -11.52 -18.01 17.71
C SER A 144 -12.33 -18.51 16.51
N ASN A 145 -11.70 -18.65 15.33
CA ASN A 145 -12.34 -19.15 14.11
C ASN A 145 -12.09 -20.64 13.84
N LEU A 146 -11.23 -21.29 14.62
CA LEU A 146 -10.75 -22.67 14.35
C LEU A 146 -11.45 -23.74 15.22
N GLY A 147 -12.26 -23.34 16.20
CA GLY A 147 -12.87 -24.24 17.18
C GLY A 147 -11.99 -24.45 18.42
N ARG A 148 -12.55 -25.08 19.46
CA ARG A 148 -11.85 -25.28 20.74
C ARG A 148 -10.56 -26.10 20.52
N ALA A 149 -9.43 -25.57 20.98
CA ALA A 149 -8.10 -26.20 20.97
C ALA A 149 -7.38 -26.34 19.60
N ALA A 150 -7.92 -25.79 18.51
CA ALA A 150 -7.20 -25.78 17.23
C ALA A 150 -6.17 -24.64 17.17
N LEU A 151 -4.93 -24.97 16.81
CA LEU A 151 -3.83 -24.01 16.67
C LEU A 151 -3.84 -23.36 15.28
N PRO A 152 -3.49 -22.07 15.15
CA PRO A 152 -3.35 -21.43 13.86
C PRO A 152 -2.30 -22.13 12.98
N LYS A 153 -2.59 -22.25 11.69
CA LYS A 153 -1.62 -22.67 10.67
C LYS A 153 -1.23 -21.46 9.85
N VAL A 154 0.03 -21.05 9.96
CA VAL A 154 0.55 -19.85 9.32
C VAL A 154 1.12 -20.18 7.94
N ILE A 155 0.48 -19.65 6.90
CA ILE A 155 0.84 -19.95 5.51
C ILE A 155 1.59 -18.76 4.91
N ARG A 156 2.85 -18.95 4.49
CA ARG A 156 3.54 -18.02 3.58
C ARG A 156 2.92 -18.13 2.19
N SER A 157 2.01 -17.22 1.86
CA SER A 157 1.12 -17.38 0.70
C SER A 157 1.76 -16.89 -0.60
N ARG A 158 1.97 -17.83 -1.53
CA ARG A 158 2.39 -17.49 -2.91
C ARG A 158 1.32 -16.72 -3.69
N ARG A 159 0.04 -16.84 -3.30
CA ARG A 159 -1.08 -16.15 -3.97
C ARG A 159 -1.03 -14.64 -3.77
N CYS A 160 -0.53 -14.18 -2.61
CA CYS A 160 -0.36 -12.75 -2.34
C CYS A 160 0.65 -12.12 -3.31
N MET A 161 1.68 -12.87 -3.71
CA MET A 161 2.71 -12.40 -4.65
C MET A 161 2.18 -12.13 -6.05
N ASN A 162 0.98 -12.62 -6.42
CA ASN A 162 0.37 -12.28 -7.71
C ASN A 162 0.06 -10.78 -7.82
N CYS A 163 -0.21 -10.13 -6.69
CA CYS A 163 -0.43 -8.68 -6.64
C CYS A 163 0.80 -7.96 -6.10
N HIS A 164 1.49 -8.54 -5.10
CA HIS A 164 2.61 -7.88 -4.41
C HIS A 164 3.95 -7.94 -5.17
N ALA A 165 4.06 -8.70 -6.25
CA ALA A 165 5.23 -8.68 -7.12
C ALA A 165 4.83 -8.74 -8.60
N ALA A 166 3.75 -8.03 -8.94
CA ALA A 166 3.34 -7.84 -10.31
C ALA A 166 4.34 -6.94 -11.05
N ASP A 167 4.47 -7.13 -12.36
CA ASP A 167 5.45 -6.41 -13.19
C ASP A 167 5.24 -4.88 -13.15
N ASP A 168 4.00 -4.44 -12.97
CA ASP A 168 3.63 -3.04 -12.88
C ASP A 168 4.08 -2.40 -11.54
N LEU A 169 4.27 -3.20 -10.49
CA LEU A 169 4.98 -2.80 -9.25
C LEU A 169 6.50 -2.98 -9.34
N GLY A 170 7.03 -3.32 -10.52
CA GLY A 170 8.46 -3.54 -10.75
C GLY A 170 8.94 -4.98 -10.49
N GLY A 171 8.02 -5.91 -10.22
CA GLY A 171 8.25 -7.36 -10.13
C GLY A 171 9.11 -7.85 -8.95
N PHE A 172 9.51 -6.93 -8.06
CA PHE A 172 10.08 -7.25 -6.74
C PHE A 172 8.97 -7.39 -5.67
N PRO A 173 9.23 -8.00 -4.50
CA PRO A 173 8.26 -8.14 -3.40
C PRO A 173 7.92 -6.80 -2.74
N ALA A 174 6.92 -6.13 -3.30
CA ALA A 174 6.47 -4.80 -2.93
C ALA A 174 5.24 -4.84 -2.00
N LEU A 175 5.04 -3.74 -1.30
CA LEU A 175 3.78 -3.39 -0.67
C LEU A 175 2.82 -2.78 -1.70
N LEU A 176 1.54 -3.12 -1.58
CA LEU A 176 0.49 -2.62 -2.46
C LEU A 176 -0.54 -1.86 -1.64
N LEU A 177 -0.81 -0.63 -2.06
CA LEU A 177 -1.87 0.20 -1.51
C LEU A 177 -2.77 0.62 -2.68
N SER A 178 -4.07 0.32 -2.60
CA SER A 178 -5.04 0.62 -3.66
C SER A 178 -5.96 1.78 -3.29
N SER A 179 -6.41 2.53 -4.29
CA SER A 179 -7.43 3.57 -4.16
C SER A 179 -8.36 3.44 -5.36
N VAL A 180 -9.65 3.24 -5.12
CA VAL A 180 -10.63 2.85 -6.15
C VAL A 180 -11.96 3.59 -5.96
N ILE A 181 -12.81 3.55 -6.98
CA ILE A 181 -14.25 3.79 -6.83
C ILE A 181 -14.91 2.46 -6.50
N PRO A 182 -15.24 2.16 -5.24
CA PRO A 182 -15.96 0.95 -4.91
C PRO A 182 -17.44 1.11 -5.25
N GLY A 183 -18.05 0.10 -5.86
CA GLY A 183 -19.50 -0.01 -5.96
C GLY A 183 -20.15 -0.28 -4.61
N PRO A 184 -21.49 -0.37 -4.53
CA PRO A 184 -22.21 -0.55 -3.27
C PRO A 184 -21.82 -1.82 -2.48
N GLY A 185 -21.32 -2.84 -3.19
CA GLY A 185 -20.81 -4.08 -2.60
C GLY A 185 -19.32 -4.07 -2.22
N GLY A 186 -18.57 -3.01 -2.54
CA GLY A 186 -17.12 -2.91 -2.31
C GLY A 186 -16.25 -3.28 -3.53
N GLY A 187 -16.82 -3.91 -4.55
CA GLY A 187 -16.14 -4.22 -5.81
C GLY A 187 -15.70 -2.97 -6.56
N SER A 188 -14.51 -2.99 -7.17
CA SER A 188 -13.97 -1.83 -7.90
C SER A 188 -14.75 -1.56 -9.19
N ILE A 189 -15.29 -0.34 -9.34
CA ILE A 189 -15.85 0.17 -10.60
C ILE A 189 -14.72 0.75 -11.46
N ASP A 190 -13.81 1.48 -10.83
CA ASP A 190 -12.67 2.14 -11.48
C ASP A 190 -11.51 2.28 -10.47
N ALA A 191 -10.27 2.41 -10.94
CA ALA A 191 -9.08 2.55 -10.11
C ALA A 191 -8.48 3.96 -10.25
N PHE A 192 -8.35 4.68 -9.13
CA PHE A 192 -7.77 6.04 -9.11
C PHE A 192 -6.26 6.05 -9.37
N ARG A 193 -5.58 4.99 -8.93
CA ARG A 193 -4.14 4.83 -9.11
C ARG A 193 -3.84 3.44 -9.66
N LYS A 194 -2.85 3.40 -10.56
CA LYS A 194 -2.21 2.16 -10.99
C LYS A 194 -1.25 1.71 -9.87
N SER A 195 -0.02 1.41 -10.23
CA SER A 195 1.04 0.86 -9.38
C SER A 195 1.87 1.94 -8.67
N GLN A 196 1.43 3.20 -8.72
CA GLN A 196 2.08 4.31 -8.02
C GLN A 196 1.79 4.23 -6.52
N THR A 197 2.85 4.34 -5.72
CA THR A 197 2.75 4.40 -4.26
C THR A 197 3.61 5.53 -3.73
N GLY A 198 3.17 6.18 -2.66
CA GLY A 198 3.98 7.17 -1.97
C GLY A 198 3.35 8.55 -1.88
N HIS A 199 4.00 9.43 -1.14
CA HIS A 199 3.50 10.78 -0.86
C HIS A 199 3.41 11.72 -2.07
N SER A 200 3.89 11.33 -3.24
CA SER A 200 3.80 12.12 -4.46
C SER A 200 2.48 11.87 -5.21
N VAL A 201 1.72 10.84 -4.83
CA VAL A 201 0.40 10.56 -5.39
C VAL A 201 -0.55 11.72 -5.02
N PRO A 202 -1.19 12.43 -5.97
CA PRO A 202 -2.11 13.52 -5.64
C PRO A 202 -3.22 13.10 -4.68
N TYR A 203 -3.65 13.97 -3.76
CA TYR A 203 -4.63 13.62 -2.73
C TYR A 203 -5.96 13.15 -3.32
N GLU A 204 -6.43 13.74 -4.43
CA GLU A 204 -7.64 13.35 -5.15
C GLU A 204 -7.62 11.90 -5.66
N LEU A 205 -6.44 11.31 -5.80
CA LEU A 205 -6.26 9.91 -6.19
C LEU A 205 -6.13 8.96 -4.99
N ARG A 206 -6.14 9.48 -3.75
CA ARG A 206 -6.03 8.69 -2.52
C ARG A 206 -7.40 8.41 -1.88
N PHE A 207 -7.39 7.49 -0.91
CA PHE A 207 -8.51 7.18 0.01
C PHE A 207 -9.79 6.61 -0.60
N GLY A 208 -9.87 6.38 -1.91
CA GLY A 208 -11.01 5.72 -2.54
C GLY A 208 -11.15 4.27 -2.06
N GLY A 209 -12.28 3.92 -1.45
CA GLY A 209 -12.46 2.60 -0.80
C GLY A 209 -12.04 2.54 0.67
N TRP A 210 -11.69 3.68 1.27
CA TRP A 210 -11.25 3.79 2.66
C TRP A 210 -12.22 4.61 3.48
N HIS A 211 -12.35 4.26 4.76
CA HIS A 211 -12.99 5.12 5.74
C HIS A 211 -11.98 6.10 6.34
N LEU A 212 -12.37 7.37 6.42
CA LEU A 212 -11.65 8.40 7.16
C LEU A 212 -12.56 8.99 8.23
N THR A 213 -12.16 8.91 9.50
CA THR A 213 -12.86 9.54 10.63
C THR A 213 -12.31 10.93 10.91
N GLY A 214 -13.12 11.76 11.57
CA GLY A 214 -12.80 13.17 11.81
C GLY A 214 -13.11 14.06 10.61
N SER A 215 -12.62 15.29 10.65
CA SER A 215 -12.78 16.25 9.55
C SER A 215 -11.95 15.81 8.36
N ASN A 216 -12.58 15.32 7.30
CA ASN A 216 -11.89 15.03 6.05
C ASN A 216 -11.46 16.34 5.40
N VAL A 217 -10.17 16.68 5.51
CA VAL A 217 -9.58 17.87 4.89
C VAL A 217 -9.44 17.75 3.36
N PHE A 218 -9.63 16.55 2.79
CA PHE A 218 -9.52 16.27 1.35
C PHE A 218 -10.90 16.01 0.72
N ALA A 219 -11.70 17.07 0.56
CA ALA A 219 -13.09 16.98 0.13
C ALA A 219 -13.29 16.41 -1.30
N SER A 220 -12.28 16.53 -2.17
CA SER A 220 -12.29 16.01 -3.55
C SER A 220 -12.20 14.47 -3.63
N THR A 221 -11.76 13.81 -2.56
CA THR A 221 -11.41 12.38 -2.54
C THR A 221 -12.61 11.47 -2.42
N TRP A 222 -12.45 10.19 -2.75
CA TRP A 222 -13.52 9.18 -2.64
C TRP A 222 -13.60 8.48 -1.28
N ALA A 223 -12.95 9.04 -0.26
CA ALA A 223 -13.10 8.58 1.11
C ALA A 223 -14.58 8.54 1.52
N ASN A 224 -14.93 7.57 2.37
CA ASN A 224 -16.27 7.43 2.93
C ASN A 224 -17.40 7.40 1.87
N SER A 225 -17.13 6.90 0.68
CA SER A 225 -18.09 6.93 -0.43
C SER A 225 -18.00 5.70 -1.33
N THR A 226 -19.13 5.32 -1.91
CA THR A 226 -19.22 4.35 -3.00
C THR A 226 -19.69 5.02 -4.29
N GLY A 227 -19.42 4.41 -5.44
CA GLY A 227 -19.97 4.79 -6.73
C GLY A 227 -21.24 4.02 -7.07
N LEU A 228 -22.16 4.67 -7.76
CA LEU A 228 -23.26 4.01 -8.47
C LEU A 228 -23.16 4.37 -9.95
N MET A 229 -23.05 3.35 -10.79
CA MET A 229 -22.88 3.50 -12.23
C MET A 229 -24.22 3.76 -12.91
N HIS A 230 -24.26 4.77 -13.76
CA HIS A 230 -25.41 5.12 -14.60
C HIS A 230 -24.94 5.46 -16.01
N PRO A 231 -25.84 5.52 -17.02
CA PRO A 231 -25.46 5.82 -18.40
C PRO A 231 -24.69 7.14 -18.60
N LYS A 232 -24.85 8.10 -17.68
CA LYS A 232 -24.23 9.44 -17.74
C LYS A 232 -22.94 9.58 -16.91
N GLY A 233 -22.47 8.50 -16.27
CA GLY A 233 -21.29 8.51 -15.41
C GLY A 233 -21.53 7.86 -14.05
N ILE A 234 -20.63 8.14 -13.10
CA ILE A 234 -20.67 7.55 -11.76
C ILE A 234 -21.11 8.62 -10.76
N SER A 235 -22.22 8.37 -10.06
CA SER A 235 -22.64 9.21 -8.93
C SER A 235 -22.01 8.72 -7.63
N LYS A 236 -21.60 9.65 -6.77
CA LYS A 236 -21.04 9.38 -5.45
C LYS A 236 -22.15 9.20 -4.42
N VAL A 237 -22.09 8.10 -3.67
CA VAL A 237 -23.03 7.73 -2.61
C VAL A 237 -22.29 7.72 -1.28
N PRO A 238 -22.67 8.55 -0.29
CA PRO A 238 -22.01 8.60 1.00
C PRO A 238 -22.11 7.28 1.78
N VAL A 239 -21.01 6.91 2.41
CA VAL A 239 -20.87 5.81 3.37
C VAL A 239 -20.09 6.32 4.59
N PRO A 240 -20.73 7.11 5.47
CA PRO A 240 -20.04 7.63 6.65
C PRO A 240 -19.57 6.48 7.57
N PRO A 241 -18.40 6.60 8.22
CA PRO A 241 -17.89 5.58 9.14
C PRO A 241 -18.91 5.22 10.23
N GLY A 242 -19.06 3.93 10.52
CA GLY A 242 -19.97 3.42 11.54
C GLY A 242 -21.46 3.38 11.15
N THR A 243 -21.84 3.78 9.92
CA THR A 243 -23.25 3.72 9.49
C THR A 243 -23.67 2.38 8.91
N ARG A 244 -22.72 1.61 8.36
CA ARG A 244 -22.96 0.32 7.71
C ARG A 244 -22.37 -0.87 8.49
N PHE A 245 -21.50 -0.60 9.46
CA PHE A 245 -20.81 -1.57 10.29
C PHE A 245 -20.83 -1.12 11.76
N LYS A 246 -20.46 -2.01 12.69
CA LYS A 246 -20.39 -1.70 14.13
C LYS A 246 -18.93 -1.57 14.57
N TRP A 247 -18.64 -0.56 15.39
CA TRP A 247 -17.29 -0.30 15.90
C TRP A 247 -16.78 -1.34 16.91
N ASP A 248 -17.69 -2.05 17.57
CA ASP A 248 -17.37 -3.14 18.50
C ASP A 248 -16.66 -4.34 17.82
N LYS A 249 -16.56 -4.34 16.49
CA LYS A 249 -15.78 -5.30 15.69
C LYS A 249 -14.32 -4.88 15.46
N TYR A 250 -13.88 -3.74 16.01
CA TYR A 250 -12.55 -3.17 15.78
C TYR A 250 -11.92 -2.70 17.09
N LEU A 251 -10.59 -2.51 17.11
CA LEU A 251 -9.88 -2.17 18.35
C LEU A 251 -10.07 -0.71 18.76
N VAL A 252 -10.26 0.18 17.79
CA VAL A 252 -10.54 1.60 18.05
C VAL A 252 -11.68 2.12 17.15
N PRO A 253 -12.50 3.08 17.62
CA PRO A 253 -13.60 3.62 16.83
C PRO A 253 -13.14 4.71 15.83
N ARG A 254 -11.98 4.50 15.18
CA ARG A 254 -11.34 5.51 14.31
C ARG A 254 -10.55 4.91 13.15
N SER A 255 -10.38 5.72 12.11
CA SER A 255 -9.56 5.48 10.92
C SER A 255 -9.09 6.84 10.44
N GLU A 256 -8.07 7.40 11.08
CA GLU A 256 -7.73 8.82 10.92
C GLU A 256 -6.86 9.09 9.69
N VAL A 257 -6.88 10.35 9.25
CA VAL A 257 -6.11 10.80 8.09
C VAL A 257 -4.60 10.72 8.31
N VAL A 258 -4.10 11.03 9.51
CA VAL A 258 -2.66 11.07 9.79
C VAL A 258 -2.02 9.69 9.62
N PRO A 259 -2.49 8.59 10.25
CA PRO A 259 -1.95 7.26 9.96
C PRO A 259 -2.09 6.86 8.48
N SER A 260 -3.14 7.32 7.79
CA SER A 260 -3.28 7.10 6.34
C SER A 260 -2.15 7.73 5.53
N LEU A 261 -1.77 8.97 5.86
CA LEU A 261 -0.67 9.69 5.21
C LEU A 261 0.69 9.06 5.52
N VAL A 262 0.90 8.63 6.77
CA VAL A 262 2.10 7.89 7.16
C VAL A 262 2.20 6.58 6.39
N LEU A 263 1.12 5.80 6.31
CA LEU A 263 1.08 4.55 5.54
C LEU A 263 1.43 4.78 4.08
N GLU A 264 0.87 5.82 3.45
CA GLU A 264 1.16 6.17 2.07
C GLU A 264 2.66 6.46 1.87
N HIS A 265 3.23 7.33 2.71
CA HIS A 265 4.66 7.65 2.64
C HIS A 265 5.53 6.39 2.83
N GLN A 266 5.22 5.60 3.85
CA GLN A 266 5.99 4.42 4.23
C GLN A 266 5.97 3.34 3.15
N VAL A 267 4.82 3.05 2.54
CA VAL A 267 4.72 2.11 1.42
C VAL A 267 5.61 2.56 0.26
N GLY A 268 5.60 3.85 -0.08
CA GLY A 268 6.48 4.38 -1.13
C GLY A 268 7.96 4.25 -0.78
N PHE A 269 8.36 4.51 0.47
CA PHE A 269 9.74 4.37 0.93
C PHE A 269 10.20 2.91 0.87
N VAL A 270 9.44 2.00 1.48
CA VAL A 270 9.77 0.57 1.55
C VAL A 270 9.88 -0.03 0.15
N ASN A 271 8.96 0.30 -0.77
CA ASN A 271 9.02 -0.17 -2.16
C ASN A 271 10.29 0.30 -2.88
N ARG A 272 10.73 1.54 -2.66
CA ARG A 272 11.99 2.05 -3.23
C ARG A 272 13.19 1.30 -2.68
N CYS A 273 13.27 1.10 -1.37
CA CYS A 273 14.36 0.36 -0.72
C CYS A 273 14.45 -1.10 -1.20
N ILE A 274 13.31 -1.80 -1.28
CA ILE A 274 13.27 -3.18 -1.78
C ILE A 274 13.67 -3.21 -3.25
N GLY A 275 13.04 -2.37 -4.09
CA GLY A 275 13.34 -2.32 -5.52
C GLY A 275 14.82 -2.04 -5.81
N ALA A 276 15.41 -1.06 -5.11
CA ALA A 276 16.83 -0.74 -5.20
C ALA A 276 17.70 -1.93 -4.81
N SER A 277 17.36 -2.64 -3.72
CA SER A 277 18.10 -3.82 -3.26
C SER A 277 18.06 -4.97 -4.26
N TYR A 278 16.92 -5.16 -4.92
CA TYR A 278 16.74 -6.17 -5.96
C TYR A 278 17.55 -5.82 -7.22
N ARG A 279 17.40 -4.60 -7.75
CA ARG A 279 18.17 -4.11 -8.91
C ARG A 279 19.67 -4.10 -8.64
N ALA A 280 20.09 -3.74 -7.43
CA ALA A 280 21.50 -3.75 -7.04
C ALA A 280 22.15 -5.14 -7.16
N ARG A 281 21.42 -6.21 -6.82
CA ARG A 281 21.93 -7.58 -7.00
C ARG A 281 22.11 -7.91 -8.48
N GLU A 282 21.13 -7.60 -9.32
CA GLU A 282 21.18 -7.86 -10.76
C GLU A 282 22.31 -7.05 -11.43
N ILE A 283 22.39 -5.75 -11.15
CA ILE A 283 23.41 -4.85 -11.71
C ILE A 283 24.83 -5.29 -11.33
N ARG A 284 25.05 -5.68 -10.07
CA ARG A 284 26.37 -6.17 -9.62
C ARG A 284 26.78 -7.45 -10.33
N ALA A 285 25.82 -8.33 -10.60
CA ALA A 285 26.05 -9.61 -11.26
C ALA A 285 26.10 -9.54 -12.79
N ASP A 286 25.65 -8.43 -13.41
CA ASP A 286 25.65 -8.29 -14.86
C ASP A 286 27.09 -8.15 -15.41
N PRO A 287 27.59 -9.13 -16.19
CA PRO A 287 28.94 -9.07 -16.75
C PRO A 287 29.04 -8.07 -17.92
N LYS A 288 27.92 -7.55 -18.43
CA LYS A 288 27.89 -6.60 -19.56
C LYS A 288 28.12 -5.16 -19.12
N LEU A 289 27.85 -4.85 -17.85
CA LEU A 289 28.02 -3.51 -17.30
C LEU A 289 29.46 -3.30 -16.80
N LYS A 290 30.06 -2.18 -17.17
CA LYS A 290 31.33 -1.73 -16.59
C LYS A 290 31.10 -1.22 -15.17
N GLU A 291 32.15 -1.20 -14.35
CA GLU A 291 32.05 -0.73 -12.96
C GLU A 291 31.55 0.72 -12.85
N GLU A 292 31.92 1.60 -13.78
CA GLU A 292 31.41 2.97 -13.84
C GLU A 292 29.89 3.02 -14.06
N GLU A 293 29.36 2.14 -14.92
CA GLU A 293 27.92 2.05 -15.18
C GLU A 293 27.19 1.49 -13.96
N LYS A 294 27.74 0.45 -13.32
CA LYS A 294 27.19 -0.11 -12.08
C LYS A 294 27.12 0.95 -10.98
N LEU A 295 28.19 1.73 -10.78
CA LEU A 295 28.23 2.82 -9.82
C LEU A 295 27.21 3.92 -10.14
N ALA A 296 27.06 4.30 -11.41
CA ALA A 296 26.07 5.28 -11.83
C ALA A 296 24.63 4.82 -11.53
N HIS A 297 24.30 3.55 -11.78
CA HIS A 297 23.01 3.00 -11.40
C HIS A 297 22.78 3.02 -9.89
N MET A 298 23.78 2.60 -9.09
CA MET A 298 23.67 2.61 -7.62
C MET A 298 23.54 4.04 -7.06
N ALA A 299 24.23 5.01 -7.65
CA ALA A 299 24.10 6.42 -7.29
C ALA A 299 22.69 6.95 -7.56
N LYS A 300 22.07 6.55 -8.68
CA LYS A 300 20.69 6.91 -9.00
C LYS A 300 19.71 6.34 -7.99
N GLU A 301 19.78 5.04 -7.68
CA GLU A 301 18.91 4.42 -6.66
C GLU A 301 19.04 5.10 -5.30
N SER A 302 20.28 5.42 -4.89
CA SER A 302 20.55 6.10 -3.63
C SER A 302 19.95 7.51 -3.61
N LYS A 303 20.10 8.25 -4.71
CA LYS A 303 19.51 9.58 -4.87
C LYS A 303 17.99 9.53 -4.77
N ASP A 304 17.34 8.62 -5.50
CA ASP A 304 15.89 8.48 -5.52
C ASP A 304 15.33 8.14 -4.12
N ILE A 305 16.05 7.34 -3.32
CA ILE A 305 15.68 7.05 -1.92
C ILE A 305 15.84 8.30 -1.05
N VAL A 306 16.98 9.00 -1.14
CA VAL A 306 17.25 10.18 -0.32
C VAL A 306 16.26 11.31 -0.62
N GLU A 307 16.00 11.61 -1.89
CA GLU A 307 15.01 12.61 -2.29
C GLU A 307 13.62 12.28 -1.73
N TYR A 308 13.21 11.01 -1.84
CA TYR A 308 11.94 10.55 -1.28
C TYR A 308 11.90 10.68 0.25
N THR A 309 12.96 10.32 0.97
CA THR A 309 13.03 10.48 2.43
C THR A 309 12.92 11.96 2.85
N LEU A 310 13.38 12.88 2.01
CA LEU A 310 13.31 14.32 2.24
C LEU A 310 12.00 14.97 1.78
N PHE A 311 10.96 14.18 1.49
CA PHE A 311 9.66 14.70 1.05
C PHE A 311 9.71 15.47 -0.27
N ALA A 312 10.69 15.15 -1.13
CA ALA A 312 10.68 15.65 -2.50
C ALA A 312 9.39 15.23 -3.22
N ASP A 313 8.79 16.19 -3.91
CA ASP A 313 7.55 16.01 -4.68
C ASP A 313 6.35 15.54 -3.87
N GLU A 314 6.32 15.77 -2.55
CA GLU A 314 5.11 15.55 -1.75
C GLU A 314 3.92 16.36 -2.33
N ALA A 315 2.79 15.67 -2.51
CA ALA A 315 1.56 16.27 -3.00
C ALA A 315 1.07 17.39 -2.07
N ARG A 316 0.54 18.46 -2.66
CA ARG A 316 0.06 19.66 -1.96
C ARG A 316 -1.46 19.77 -2.00
#